data_AF-A0A1Y5H299-F1
#
_entry.id   AF-A0A1Y5H299-F1
#
_cell.length_a   1.000
_cell.length_b   1.000
_cell.length_c   1.000
_cell.angle_alpha   90.00
_cell.angle_beta   90.00
_cell.angle_gamma   90.00
#
_symmetry.space_group_name_H-M   'P 1'
#
loop_
_entity.id
_entity.type
_entity.pdbx_description
1 polymer ?
#
loop_
_entity_poly.entity_id
_entity_poly.type
_entity_poly.pdbx_seq_one_letter_code
_entity_poly.pdbx_strand_id
1 'polypeptide(L)'
;MLLLAAWQKPSLYKKHLSYKVVGFFSFILIVFFIWEVALTEAVNALPENILLDDTENISESIKTKSVSGTWWGFSLLMFFGGMLLDWIAGISEEHEQSKN
;
A
#
# COMPACT_ATOMS: atom_id res chain seq x y z
N MET A 1 6.94 -10.05 -16.00
CA MET A 1 6.76 -11.51 -15.77
C MET A 1 5.44 -11.84 -15.07
N LEU A 2 4.99 -11.07 -14.06
CA LEU A 2 3.68 -11.29 -13.40
C LEU A 2 2.49 -11.23 -14.36
N LEU A 3 2.51 -10.28 -15.30
CA LEU A 3 1.46 -10.10 -16.33
C LEU A 3 1.35 -11.32 -17.27
N LEU A 4 2.48 -11.92 -17.64
CA LEU A 4 2.53 -13.15 -18.44
C LEU A 4 2.02 -14.36 -17.65
N ALA A 5 2.32 -14.44 -16.36
CA ALA A 5 1.82 -15.50 -15.49
C ALA A 5 0.29 -15.41 -15.26
N ALA A 6 -0.23 -14.19 -15.07
CA ALA A 6 -1.67 -13.94 -15.00
C ALA A 6 -2.40 -14.34 -16.29
N TRP A 7 -1.75 -14.19 -17.44
CA TRP A 7 -2.33 -14.51 -18.75
C TRP A 7 -2.20 -16.00 -19.15
N GLN A 8 -1.07 -16.65 -18.83
CA GLN A 8 -0.82 -18.03 -19.25
C GLN A 8 -1.40 -19.10 -18.31
N LYS A 9 -1.51 -18.80 -17.00
CA LYS A 9 -2.12 -19.70 -15.99
C LYS A 9 -2.87 -18.88 -14.94
N PRO A 10 -4.01 -18.28 -15.32
CA PRO A 10 -4.74 -17.35 -14.46
C PRO A 10 -5.16 -17.98 -13.13
N SER A 11 -5.53 -19.27 -13.11
CA SER A 11 -5.92 -20.00 -11.88
C SER A 11 -4.81 -20.15 -10.85
N LEU A 12 -3.56 -20.33 -11.27
CA LEU A 12 -2.40 -20.37 -10.36
C LEU A 12 -2.02 -18.97 -9.89
N TYR A 13 -2.14 -17.97 -10.75
CA TYR A 13 -1.88 -16.57 -10.41
C TYR A 13 -2.85 -16.05 -9.35
N LYS A 14 -4.16 -16.25 -9.56
CA LYS A 14 -5.22 -15.88 -8.60
C LYS A 14 -5.03 -16.58 -7.26
N LYS A 15 -4.84 -17.90 -7.29
CA LYS A 15 -4.83 -18.74 -6.08
C LYS A 15 -3.58 -18.61 -5.23
N HIS A 16 -2.43 -18.25 -5.81
CA HIS A 16 -1.16 -18.23 -5.07
C HIS A 16 -0.46 -16.90 -4.99
N LEU A 17 -0.74 -15.96 -5.89
CA LEU A 17 0.07 -14.76 -6.05
C LEU A 17 -0.71 -13.48 -5.82
N SER A 18 -1.89 -13.36 -6.44
CA SER A 18 -2.74 -12.16 -6.36
C SER A 18 -3.11 -11.82 -4.91
N TYR A 19 -3.71 -12.78 -4.18
CA TYR A 19 -4.12 -12.58 -2.80
C TYR A 19 -2.95 -12.21 -1.87
N LYS A 20 -1.77 -12.80 -2.10
CA LYS A 20 -0.58 -12.50 -1.29
C LYS A 20 -0.03 -11.10 -1.57
N VAL A 21 0.02 -10.70 -2.83
CA VAL A 21 0.48 -9.36 -3.23
C VAL A 21 -0.48 -8.31 -2.70
N VAL A 22 -1.78 -8.45 -2.98
CA VAL A 22 -2.80 -7.50 -2.50
C VAL A 22 -2.81 -7.46 -0.98
N GLY A 23 -2.84 -8.60 -0.30
CA GLY A 23 -2.84 -8.67 1.17
C GLY A 23 -1.58 -8.07 1.81
N PHE A 24 -0.40 -8.32 1.24
CA PHE A 24 0.86 -7.75 1.73
C PHE A 24 0.89 -6.22 1.59
N PHE A 25 0.49 -5.69 0.43
CA PHE A 25 0.46 -4.25 0.22
C PHE A 25 -0.67 -3.57 1.01
N SER A 26 -1.82 -4.22 1.22
CA SER A 26 -2.83 -3.74 2.16
C SER A 26 -2.28 -3.63 3.58
N PHE A 27 -1.56 -4.64 4.05
CA PHE A 27 -0.94 -4.61 5.37
C PHE A 27 0.07 -3.47 5.51
N ILE A 28 0.93 -3.27 4.50
CA ILE A 28 1.88 -2.14 4.48
C ILE A 28 1.15 -0.79 4.54
N LEU A 29 0.08 -0.61 3.76
CA LEU A 29 -0.71 0.62 3.76
C LEU A 29 -1.34 0.90 5.13
N ILE A 30 -1.83 -0.14 5.82
CA ILE A 30 -2.35 -0.01 7.19
C ILE A 30 -1.24 0.42 8.15
N VAL A 31 -0.06 -0.20 8.06
CA VAL A 31 1.09 0.16 8.91
C VAL A 31 1.51 1.62 8.66
N PHE A 32 1.58 2.05 7.41
CA PHE A 32 1.88 3.44 7.08
C PHE A 32 0.82 4.39 7.63
N PHE A 33 -0.46 4.05 7.51
CA PHE A 33 -1.54 4.86 8.05
C PHE A 33 -1.45 5.02 9.57
N ILE A 34 -1.27 3.91 10.30
CA ILE A 34 -1.10 3.93 11.76
C ILE A 34 0.11 4.77 12.15
N TRP A 35 1.21 4.66 11.41
CA TRP A 35 2.43 5.44 11.64
C TRP A 35 2.19 6.94 11.47
N GLU A 36 1.54 7.36 10.38
CA GLU A 36 1.22 8.79 10.15
C GLU A 36 0.27 9.36 11.19
N VAL A 37 -0.72 8.57 11.64
CA VAL A 37 -1.61 8.96 12.74
C VAL A 37 -0.80 9.14 14.03
N ALA A 38 0.08 8.19 14.36
CA ALA A 38 0.92 8.27 15.55
C ALA A 38 1.85 9.48 15.53
N LEU A 39 2.43 9.82 14.37
CA LEU A 39 3.24 11.03 14.22
C LEU A 39 2.41 12.30 14.40
N THR A 40 1.20 12.34 13.85
CA THR A 40 0.29 13.48 14.00
C THR A 40 -0.11 13.68 15.46
N GLU A 41 -0.46 12.61 16.17
CA GLU A 41 -0.74 12.66 17.60
C GLU A 41 0.49 13.08 18.42
N ALA A 42 1.69 12.63 18.04
CA ALA A 42 2.92 13.05 18.71
C ALA A 42 3.21 14.55 18.54
N VAL A 43 2.91 15.12 17.37
CA VAL A 43 3.00 16.57 17.14
C VAL A 43 1.94 17.32 17.93
N ASN A 44 0.70 16.83 17.98
CA ASN A 44 -0.40 17.46 18.72
C ASN A 44 -0.22 17.38 20.24
N ALA A 45 0.50 16.37 20.74
CA ALA A 45 0.82 16.22 22.15
C ALA A 45 1.96 17.13 22.63
N LEU A 46 2.55 17.94 21.74
CA LEU A 46 3.60 18.89 22.12
C LEU A 46 3.02 19.94 23.08
N PRO A 47 3.66 20.17 24.24
CA PRO A 47 3.20 21.17 25.19
C PRO A 47 3.20 22.59 24.58
N GLU A 48 2.09 23.32 24.69
CA GLU A 48 1.98 24.72 24.25
C GLU A 48 2.88 25.69 25.03
N ASN A 49 3.49 25.23 26.13
CA ASN A 49 4.36 26.02 27.00
C ASN A 49 5.85 25.96 26.61
N ILE A 50 6.21 25.25 25.54
CA ILE A 50 7.56 25.29 24.95
C ILE A 50 7.65 26.52 24.03
N LEU A 51 8.83 27.16 23.96
CA LEU A 51 9.08 28.28 23.04
C LEU A 51 8.68 27.88 21.60
N LEU A 52 8.01 28.78 20.88
CA LEU A 52 7.50 28.55 19.52
C LEU A 52 8.59 27.98 18.58
N ASP A 53 9.81 28.52 18.64
CA ASP A 53 10.96 28.05 17.85
C ASP A 53 11.36 26.59 18.17
N ASP A 54 11.30 26.19 19.44
CA ASP A 54 11.64 24.82 19.86
C ASP A 54 10.53 23.84 19.45
N THR A 55 9.26 24.25 19.54
CA THR A 55 8.13 23.43 19.07
C THR A 55 8.14 23.21 17.56
N GLU A 56 8.54 24.21 16.78
CA GLU A 56 8.62 24.11 15.32
C GLU A 56 9.74 23.16 14.90
N ASN A 57 10.93 23.29 15.48
CA ASN A 57 12.06 22.38 15.24
C ASN A 57 11.74 20.93 15.61
N ILE A 58 11.04 20.71 16.73
CA ILE A 58 10.63 19.37 17.17
C ILE A 58 9.56 18.81 16.22
N SER A 59 8.56 19.60 15.83
CA SER A 59 7.52 19.21 14.88
C SER A 59 8.12 18.83 13.51
N GLU A 60 9.06 19.61 13.01
CA GLU A 60 9.75 19.34 11.75
C GLU A 60 10.59 18.06 11.84
N SER A 61 11.33 17.88 12.95
CA SER A 61 12.08 16.65 13.20
C SER A 61 11.19 15.40 13.24
N ILE A 62 10.01 15.48 13.86
CA ILE A 62 9.03 14.39 13.88
C ILE A 62 8.48 14.13 12.46
N LYS A 63 8.17 15.19 11.70
CA LYS A 63 7.70 15.06 10.31
C LYS A 63 8.74 14.44 9.38
N THR A 64 10.05 14.61 9.61
CA THR A 64 11.08 13.90 8.83
C THR A 64 11.05 12.38 9.01
N LYS A 65 10.36 11.87 10.04
CA LYS A 65 10.12 10.42 10.25
C LYS A 65 8.88 9.91 9.53
N SER A 66 8.13 10.78 8.84
CA SER A 66 7.01 10.40 7.98
C SER A 66 7.48 9.47 6.86
N VAL A 67 6.58 8.59 6.43
CA VAL A 67 6.85 7.72 5.30
C VAL A 67 6.89 8.57 4.04
N SER A 68 8.02 8.55 3.33
CA SER A 68 8.17 9.29 2.08
C SER A 68 7.03 8.99 1.11
N GLY A 69 6.49 10.03 0.47
CA GLY A 69 5.39 9.91 -0.49
C GLY A 69 5.68 8.95 -1.66
N THR A 70 6.96 8.72 -2.00
CA THR A 70 7.36 7.73 -3.00
C THR A 70 6.98 6.31 -2.58
N TRP A 71 7.10 5.96 -1.30
CA TRP A 71 6.71 4.65 -0.77
C TRP A 71 5.19 4.46 -0.71
N TRP A 72 4.46 5.53 -0.40
CA TRP A 72 2.99 5.56 -0.52
C TRP A 72 2.56 5.31 -1.96
N GLY A 73 3.11 6.06 -2.91
CA GLY A 73 2.80 5.91 -4.33
C GLY A 73 3.12 4.51 -4.85
N PHE A 74 4.29 3.97 -4.50
CA PHE A 74 4.67 2.61 -4.87
C PHE A 74 3.72 1.55 -4.30
N SER A 75 3.39 1.64 -3.01
CA SER A 75 2.53 0.66 -2.34
C SER A 75 1.10 0.68 -2.88
N LEU A 76 0.56 1.87 -3.17
CA LEU A 76 -0.73 2.02 -3.84
C LEU A 76 -0.71 1.44 -5.25
N LEU A 77 0.33 1.73 -6.04
CA LEU A 77 0.45 1.22 -7.40
C LEU A 77 0.54 -0.32 -7.43
N MET A 78 1.25 -0.91 -6.47
CA MET A 78 1.32 -2.37 -6.31
C MET A 78 -0.01 -2.97 -5.85
N PHE A 79 -0.73 -2.31 -4.95
CA PHE A 79 -2.07 -2.73 -4.51
C PHE A 79 -3.08 -2.70 -5.66
N PHE A 80 -3.21 -1.55 -6.34
CA PHE A 80 -4.10 -1.40 -7.49
C PHE A 80 -3.68 -2.26 -8.68
N GLY A 81 -2.38 -2.36 -8.95
CA GLY A 81 -1.84 -3.25 -9.99
C GLY A 81 -2.14 -4.72 -9.69
N GLY A 82 -2.06 -5.14 -8.44
CA GLY A 82 -2.47 -6.47 -7.99
C GLY A 82 -3.94 -6.75 -8.28
N MET A 83 -4.83 -5.83 -7.89
CA MET A 83 -6.28 -5.94 -8.17
C MET A 83 -6.59 -5.96 -9.66
N LEU A 84 -5.92 -5.11 -10.45
CA LEU A 84 -6.11 -5.05 -11.89
C LEU A 84 -5.67 -6.35 -12.58
N LEU A 85 -4.57 -6.94 -12.13
CA LEU A 85 -4.12 -8.25 -12.62
C LEU A 85 -5.07 -9.38 -12.19
N ASP A 86 -5.65 -9.30 -10.99
CA ASP A 86 -6.67 -10.25 -10.53
C ASP A 86 -7.93 -10.22 -11.40
N TRP A 87 -8.36 -9.01 -11.75
CA TRP A 87 -9.50 -8.78 -12.64
C TRP A 87 -9.23 -9.33 -14.05
N ILE A 88 -8.05 -9.06 -14.62
CA ILE A 88 -7.64 -9.63 -15.92
C ILE A 88 -7.61 -11.16 -15.86
N ALA A 89 -7.07 -11.74 -14.79
CA ALA A 89 -7.04 -13.19 -14.61
C ALA A 89 -8.47 -13.77 -14.53
N GLY A 90 -9.41 -13.08 -13.89
CA GLY A 90 -10.82 -13.47 -13.85
C GLY A 90 -11.49 -13.49 -15.22
N ILE A 91 -11.30 -12.44 -16.02
CA ILE A 91 -11.83 -12.39 -17.39
C ILE A 91 -11.25 -13.55 -18.23
N SER A 92 -9.96 -13.84 -18.07
CA SER A 92 -9.31 -14.93 -18.79
C SER A 92 -9.87 -16.31 -18.42
N GLU A 93 -10.13 -16.56 -17.13
CA GLU A 93 -10.74 -17.83 -16.67
C GLU A 93 -12.15 -18.03 -17.21
N GLU A 94 -12.99 -17.00 -17.18
CA GLU A 94 -14.36 -17.06 -17.71
C GLU A 94 -14.35 -17.38 -19.22
N HIS A 95 -13.41 -16.82 -19.96
CA HIS A 95 -13.27 -17.08 -21.38
C HIS A 95 -12.77 -18.49 -21.71
N GLU A 96 -11.91 -19.08 -20.86
CA GLU A 96 -11.51 -20.50 -20.98
C GLU A 96 -12.67 -21.45 -20.66
N GLN A 97 -13.47 -21.14 -19.64
CA GLN A 97 -14.61 -21.98 -19.24
C GLN A 97 -15.76 -21.92 -20.25
N SER A 98 -15.98 -20.78 -20.90
CA SER A 98 -17.01 -20.62 -21.94
C SER A 98 -16.70 -21.38 -23.24
N LYS A 99 -15.47 -21.85 -23.45
CA LYS A 99 -15.03 -22.53 -24.69
C LYS A 99 -14.95 -24.06 -24.57
N ASN A 100 -15.10 -24.62 -23.37
CA ASN A 100 -15.21 -26.06 -23.11
C ASN A 100 -16.66 -26.44 -22.81
#